data_AF-R9S5D0-F1
#
_entry.id   AF-R9S5D0-F1
#
_cell.length_a   1.000
_cell.length_b   1.000
_cell.length_c   1.000
_cell.angle_alpha   90.00
_cell.angle_beta   90.00
_cell.angle_gamma   90.00
#
_symmetry.space_group_name_H-M   'P 1'
#
loop_
_entity.id
_entity.type
_entity.pdbx_description
1 polymer ?
#
loop_
_entity_poly.entity_id
_entity_poly.type
_entity_poly.pdbx_seq_one_letter_code
_entity_poly.pdbx_strand_id
1 'polypeptide(L)'
;MIFAELDYPESYENIHDELVNFISLEFSNVQSGLQGDSWIWIFSESEKVVIDTFLSMKHEIKSDHLNSRLVIEVINHLKKRFVVNVYGTPEPEPHEE
;
A
#
# COMPACT_ATOMS: atom_id res chain seq x y z
N MET A 1 -2.25 2.02 10.85
CA MET A 1 -1.24 3.12 10.66
C MET A 1 -0.76 3.23 9.22
N ILE A 2 -0.49 4.46 8.76
CA ILE A 2 -0.09 4.83 7.40
C ILE A 2 1.41 5.14 7.35
N PHE A 3 2.17 4.44 6.49
CA PHE A 3 3.63 4.56 6.42
C PHE A 3 4.11 5.38 5.22
N ALA A 4 3.34 5.36 4.13
CA ALA A 4 3.70 6.03 2.89
C ALA A 4 2.48 6.25 2.00
N GLU A 5 2.63 7.11 0.99
CA GLU A 5 1.65 7.32 -0.08
C GLU A 5 2.36 7.28 -1.43
N LEU A 6 1.72 6.68 -2.44
CA LEU A 6 2.18 6.74 -3.83
C LEU A 6 1.84 8.08 -4.46
N ASP A 7 2.77 8.65 -5.22
CA ASP A 7 2.54 9.86 -6.00
C ASP A 7 2.51 9.58 -7.49
N TYR A 8 1.38 9.86 -8.11
CA TYR A 8 1.14 9.74 -9.54
C TYR A 8 0.02 10.71 -9.97
N PRO A 9 0.02 11.17 -11.24
CA PRO A 9 -0.96 12.13 -11.73
C PRO A 9 -2.31 11.54 -12.15
N GLU A 10 -2.41 10.23 -12.39
CA GLU A 10 -3.62 9.54 -12.87
C GLU A 10 -4.65 9.27 -11.75
N SER A 11 -5.88 8.89 -12.13
CA SER A 11 -6.84 8.31 -11.17
C SER A 11 -6.38 6.93 -10.70
N TYR A 12 -6.74 6.57 -9.46
CA TYR A 12 -6.32 5.30 -8.88
C TYR A 12 -6.80 4.07 -9.67
N GLU A 13 -7.92 4.18 -10.38
CA GLU A 13 -8.46 3.06 -11.19
C GLU A 13 -7.50 2.70 -12.32
N ASN A 14 -6.86 3.71 -12.92
CA ASN A 14 -5.97 3.53 -14.06
C ASN A 14 -4.63 2.89 -13.69
N ILE A 15 -4.20 3.02 -12.43
CA ILE A 15 -2.93 2.45 -11.94
C ILE A 15 -3.14 1.11 -11.19
N HIS A 16 -4.37 0.78 -10.78
CA HIS A 16 -4.66 -0.41 -9.97
C HIS A 16 -4.05 -1.69 -10.54
N ASP A 17 -4.35 -2.01 -11.79
CA ASP A 17 -3.87 -3.24 -12.42
C ASP A 17 -2.34 -3.26 -12.56
N GLU A 18 -1.73 -2.12 -12.88
CA GLU A 18 -0.27 -2.01 -12.97
C GLU A 18 0.38 -2.26 -11.60
N LEU A 19 -0.19 -1.67 -10.55
CA LEU A 19 0.30 -1.78 -9.19
C LEU A 19 0.18 -3.22 -8.68
N VAL A 20 -0.99 -3.86 -8.85
CA VAL A 20 -1.22 -5.27 -8.49
C VAL A 20 -0.25 -6.19 -9.22
N ASN A 21 -0.10 -6.02 -10.54
CA ASN A 21 0.83 -6.81 -11.33
C ASN A 21 2.27 -6.64 -10.84
N PHE A 22 2.70 -5.42 -10.54
CA PHE A 22 4.05 -5.15 -10.10
C PHE A 22 4.36 -5.73 -8.71
N ILE A 23 3.42 -5.64 -7.78
CA ILE A 23 3.53 -6.24 -6.44
C ILE A 23 3.58 -7.77 -6.55
N SER A 24 2.73 -8.36 -7.41
CA SER A 24 2.63 -9.81 -7.57
C SER A 24 3.88 -10.46 -8.19
N LEU A 25 4.84 -9.67 -8.69
CA LEU A 25 6.15 -10.18 -9.13
C LEU A 25 7.04 -10.60 -7.95
N GLU A 26 6.85 -10.01 -6.77
CA GLU A 26 7.66 -10.25 -5.58
C GLU A 26 6.87 -11.01 -4.50
N PHE A 27 5.60 -10.66 -4.33
CA PHE A 27 4.77 -11.20 -3.25
C PHE A 27 3.78 -12.24 -3.78
N SER A 28 3.70 -13.39 -3.11
CA SER A 28 2.92 -14.55 -3.58
C SER A 28 1.46 -14.55 -3.13
N ASN A 29 1.14 -13.88 -2.02
CA ASN A 29 -0.22 -13.82 -1.48
C ASN A 29 -0.75 -12.37 -1.53
N VAL A 30 -1.26 -12.03 -2.71
CA VAL A 30 -1.83 -10.71 -3.02
C VAL A 30 -3.31 -10.89 -3.34
N GLN A 31 -4.15 -10.07 -2.71
CA GLN A 31 -5.58 -9.95 -3.02
C GLN A 31 -5.87 -8.50 -3.37
N SER A 32 -6.77 -8.23 -4.31
CA SER A 32 -7.08 -6.87 -4.71
C SER A 32 -8.49 -6.72 -5.27
N GLY A 33 -8.96 -5.49 -5.33
CA GLY A 33 -10.19 -5.14 -6.03
C GLY A 33 -10.41 -3.64 -6.18
N LEU A 34 -11.40 -3.30 -7.00
CA LEU A 34 -11.94 -1.96 -7.19
C LEU A 34 -13.42 -1.97 -6.79
N GLN A 35 -13.80 -1.24 -5.73
CA GLN A 35 -15.20 -1.14 -5.29
C GLN A 35 -15.52 0.24 -4.69
N GLY A 36 -15.45 1.27 -5.52
CA GLY A 36 -15.59 2.67 -5.07
C GLY A 36 -14.32 3.24 -4.44
N ASP A 37 -13.38 2.36 -4.09
CA ASP A 37 -11.98 2.60 -3.80
C ASP A 37 -11.11 1.52 -4.48
N SER A 38 -9.80 1.69 -4.46
CA SER A 38 -8.85 0.63 -4.77
C SER A 38 -8.29 0.07 -3.48
N TRP A 39 -8.24 -1.26 -3.38
CA TRP A 39 -7.59 -1.95 -2.27
C TRP A 39 -6.73 -3.11 -2.77
N ILE A 40 -5.59 -3.27 -2.13
CA ILE A 40 -4.63 -4.36 -2.36
C ILE A 40 -4.15 -4.82 -0.99
N TRP A 41 -4.31 -6.11 -0.70
CA TRP A 41 -3.84 -6.75 0.53
C TRP A 41 -2.70 -7.69 0.21
N ILE A 42 -1.61 -7.54 0.94
CA ILE A 42 -0.42 -8.37 0.83
C ILE A 42 -0.25 -9.08 2.16
N PHE A 43 -0.15 -10.40 2.11
CA PHE A 43 0.00 -11.24 3.29
C PHE A 43 1.34 -11.96 3.26
N SER A 44 2.07 -11.94 4.37
CA SER A 44 3.26 -12.75 4.56
C SER A 44 3.33 -13.21 6.01
N GLU A 45 3.47 -14.51 6.24
CA GLU A 45 3.43 -15.11 7.57
C GLU A 45 2.20 -14.66 8.39
N SER A 46 2.42 -13.87 9.45
CA SER A 46 1.38 -13.28 10.31
C SER A 46 1.18 -11.78 10.06
N GLU A 47 1.81 -11.20 9.05
CA GLU A 47 1.75 -9.78 8.73
C GLU A 47 0.79 -9.51 7.57
N LYS A 48 0.11 -8.36 7.64
CA LYS A 48 -0.71 -7.82 6.55
C LYS A 48 -0.25 -6.41 6.24
N VAL A 49 -0.06 -6.13 4.96
CA VAL A 49 0.09 -4.77 4.43
C VAL A 49 -1.14 -4.47 3.58
N VAL A 50 -1.71 -3.30 3.80
CA VAL A 50 -2.81 -2.77 3.01
C VAL A 50 -2.28 -1.64 2.15
N ILE A 51 -2.64 -1.66 0.87
CA ILE A 51 -2.44 -0.53 -0.03
C ILE A 51 -3.82 -0.14 -0.53
N ASP A 52 -4.35 1.00 -0.10
CA ASP A 52 -5.70 1.42 -0.45
C ASP A 52 -5.83 2.92 -0.70
N THR A 53 -6.97 3.32 -1.27
CA THR A 53 -7.34 4.72 -1.53
C THR A 53 -8.56 5.12 -0.71
N PHE A 54 -8.73 4.54 0.48
CA PHE A 54 -9.95 4.74 1.27
C PHE A 54 -9.97 6.12 1.95
N LEU A 55 -8.81 6.55 2.47
CA LEU A 55 -8.69 7.83 3.18
C LEU A 55 -8.16 8.95 2.28
N SER A 56 -7.41 8.59 1.24
CA SER A 56 -6.91 9.52 0.22
C SER A 56 -7.29 9.02 -1.17
N MET A 57 -7.43 9.93 -2.13
CA MET A 57 -7.67 9.55 -3.54
C MET A 57 -6.42 8.95 -4.21
N LYS A 58 -5.37 8.67 -3.44
CA LYS A 58 -4.12 8.03 -3.85
C LYS A 58 -3.87 6.78 -2.99
N HIS A 59 -3.02 5.89 -3.47
CA HIS A 59 -2.72 4.66 -2.76
C HIS A 59 -1.81 4.94 -1.56
N GLU A 60 -2.34 4.77 -0.36
CA GLU A 60 -1.64 4.78 0.91
C GLU A 60 -1.17 3.37 1.28
N ILE A 61 0.02 3.24 1.85
CA ILE A 61 0.60 1.98 2.32
C ILE A 61 0.50 1.91 3.84
N LYS A 62 -0.19 0.89 4.35
CA LYS A 62 -0.60 0.78 5.75
C LYS A 62 -0.22 -0.57 6.35
N SER A 63 -0.02 -0.56 7.66
CA SER A 63 0.15 -1.76 8.49
C SER A 63 -0.34 -1.48 9.92
N ASP A 64 -0.77 -2.54 10.59
CA ASP A 64 -1.18 -2.56 12.00
C ASP A 64 0.02 -2.63 12.98
N HIS A 65 1.24 -2.81 12.46
CA HIS A 65 2.44 -2.99 13.27
C HIS A 65 3.56 -2.01 12.91
N LEU A 66 4.00 -1.20 13.88
CA LEU A 66 5.11 -0.22 13.71
C LEU A 66 6.42 -0.85 13.25
N ASN A 67 6.68 -2.09 13.68
CA ASN A 67 7.91 -2.83 13.37
C ASN A 67 7.69 -3.86 12.26
N SER A 68 6.66 -3.70 11.43
CA SER A 68 6.37 -4.68 10.40
C SER A 68 7.53 -4.75 9.40
N ARG A 69 8.01 -5.97 9.13
CA ARG A 69 9.04 -6.17 8.09
C ARG A 69 8.42 -6.11 6.71
N LEU A 70 7.23 -6.71 6.57
CA LEU A 70 6.51 -6.73 5.30
C LEU A 70 6.23 -5.31 4.77
N VAL A 71 5.83 -4.34 5.60
CA VAL A 71 5.58 -2.97 5.12
C VAL A 71 6.84 -2.31 4.56
N ILE A 72 8.00 -2.57 5.17
CA ILE A 72 9.29 -2.06 4.71
C ILE A 72 9.67 -2.71 3.37
N GLU A 73 9.47 -4.02 3.24
CA GLU A 73 9.73 -4.77 2.00
C GLU A 73 8.83 -4.28 0.86
N VAL A 74 7.54 -4.09 1.12
CA VAL A 74 6.58 -3.55 0.16
C VAL A 74 6.99 -2.15 -0.30
N ILE A 75 7.28 -1.23 0.63
CA ILE A 75 7.73 0.13 0.31
C ILE A 75 9.01 0.10 -0.54
N ASN A 76 9.99 -0.74 -0.16
CA ASN A 76 11.25 -0.85 -0.90
C ASN A 76 11.04 -1.42 -2.30
N HIS A 77 10.12 -2.38 -2.47
CA HIS A 77 9.77 -2.90 -3.78
C HIS A 77 9.09 -1.84 -4.65
N LEU A 78 8.09 -1.13 -4.11
CA LEU A 78 7.37 -0.06 -4.80
C LEU A 78 8.31 1.07 -5.29
N LYS A 79 9.29 1.46 -4.45
CA LYS A 79 10.31 2.47 -4.80
C LYS A 79 11.16 2.12 -6.02
N LYS A 80 11.20 0.84 -6.44
CA LYS A 80 11.93 0.44 -7.66
C LYS A 80 11.27 0.97 -8.93
N ARG A 81 9.98 1.32 -8.90
CA ARG A 81 9.21 1.74 -10.08
C ARG A 81 8.39 3.02 -9.87
N PHE A 82 7.83 3.22 -8.69
CA PHE A 82 6.90 4.31 -8.40
C PHE A 82 7.55 5.38 -7.52
N VAL A 83 6.99 6.59 -7.55
CA VAL A 83 7.31 7.63 -6.56
C VAL A 83 6.56 7.31 -5.28
N VAL A 84 7.31 7.08 -4.19
CA VAL A 84 6.76 6.71 -2.88
C VAL A 84 7.18 7.77 -1.85
N ASN A 85 6.21 8.50 -1.33
CA ASN A 85 6.40 9.47 -0.26
C ASN A 85 6.31 8.76 1.08
N VAL A 86 7.47 8.48 1.70
CA VAL A 86 7.53 7.79 3.00
C VAL A 86 7.46 8.80 4.13
N TYR A 87 6.59 8.55 5.11
CA TYR A 87 6.44 9.40 6.27
C TYR A 87 7.54 9.14 7.29
N GLY A 88 8.04 10.20 7.95
CA GLY A 88 9.10 10.08 8.95
C GLY A 88 8.68 9.30 10.20
N THR A 89 7.39 9.40 10.54
CA THR A 89 6.71 8.59 11.55
C THR A 89 5.38 8.14 10.93
N PRO A 90 4.94 6.89 11.11
CA PRO A 90 3.65 6.45 10.60
C PRO A 90 2.50 7.29 11.19
N GLU A 91 1.57 7.70 10.35
CA GLU A 91 0.39 8.46 10.77
C GLU A 91 -0.70 7.48 11.26
N PRO A 92 -1.42 7.81 12.34
CA PRO A 92 -2.53 6.98 12.79
C PRO A 92 -3.67 7.03 11.77
N GLU A 93 -4.39 5.92 11.62
CA GLU A 93 -5.62 5.95 10.85
C GLU A 93 -6.74 6.63 11.65
N PRO A 94 -7.75 7.27 11.01
CA PRO A 94 -8.78 8.03 11.73
C PRO A 94 -9.63 7.24 12.75
N HIS A 95 -9.52 5.91 12.74
CA HIS A 95 -10.22 5.01 13.67
C HIS A 95 -9.29 4.42 14.74
N GLU A 96 -7.99 4.73 14.71
CA GLU A 96 -7.00 4.41 15.73
C GLU A 96 -6.89 5.60 16.69
N GLU A 97 -7.75 5.66 17.73
CA GLU A 97 -7.61 6.57 18.89
C GLU A 97 -6.72 5.98 19.99
#